data_AF-A0A830F9T5-F1
#
_entry.id   AF-A0A830F9T5-F1
#
_cell.length_a   1.000
_cell.length_b   1.000
_cell.length_c   1.000
_cell.angle_alpha   90.00
_cell.angle_beta   90.00
_cell.angle_gamma   90.00
#
_symmetry.space_group_name_H-M   'P 1'
#
loop_
_entity.id
_entity.type
_entity.pdbx_description
1 polymer ?
#
loop_
_entity_poly.entity_id
_entity_poly.type
_entity_poly.pdbx_seq_one_letter_code
_entity_poly.pdbx_strand_id
1 'polypeptide(L)'
;MVAITVLLAATAATFFLDFGSGNLGQSAPQAAFSFNYDSEGPDTLTIEHRSGDSIQAGNLYITVSGASGANGQHDLSSLSGAPSAGSEITAGSQVTFSKTSDLSDATVTLNWKSPDSGKSIQLASWEAP
;
A
#
# COMPACT_ATOMS: atom_id res chain seq x y z
N MET A 1 10.95 49.20 5.45
CA MET A 1 10.11 48.06 5.03
C MET A 1 10.65 47.59 3.69
N VAL A 2 11.41 46.48 3.66
CA VAL A 2 12.03 45.97 2.42
C VAL A 2 11.39 44.63 2.08
N ALA A 3 10.90 44.56 0.86
CA ALA A 3 10.31 43.39 0.25
C ALA A 3 11.41 42.36 -0.07
N ILE A 4 11.27 41.16 0.47
CA ILE A 4 11.89 39.97 -0.10
C ILE A 4 10.77 38.95 -0.24
N THR A 5 10.13 39.01 -1.41
CA THR A 5 9.42 37.88 -2.00
C THR A 5 10.42 36.77 -2.30
N VAL A 6 9.94 35.53 -2.23
CA VAL A 6 10.58 34.29 -2.70
C VAL A 6 11.42 33.55 -1.66
N LEU A 7 10.75 32.69 -0.88
CA LEU A 7 11.26 31.35 -0.55
C LEU A 7 10.13 30.41 -0.07
N LEU A 8 9.08 30.22 -0.88
CA LEU A 8 8.20 29.05 -0.74
C LEU A 8 8.64 28.00 -1.77
N ALA A 9 9.73 27.31 -1.45
CA ALA A 9 10.08 26.03 -2.06
C ALA A 9 10.27 25.03 -0.91
N ALA A 10 9.16 24.55 -0.36
CA ALA A 10 9.16 23.39 0.51
C ALA A 10 8.53 22.23 -0.26
N THR A 11 9.18 21.83 -1.36
CA THR A 11 9.01 20.49 -1.92
C THR A 11 10.11 19.62 -1.33
N ALA A 12 9.78 18.91 -0.24
CA ALA A 12 10.53 17.78 0.30
C ALA A 12 9.80 17.33 1.58
N ALA A 13 9.59 16.07 1.89
CA ALA A 13 10.02 14.83 1.28
C ALA A 13 8.95 13.79 1.58
N THR A 14 8.91 12.74 0.77
CA THR A 14 8.23 11.48 1.07
C THR A 14 8.44 11.12 2.55
N PHE A 15 7.35 10.89 3.28
CA PHE A 15 7.43 10.21 4.55
C PHE A 15 8.09 8.85 4.30
N PHE A 16 9.38 8.72 4.65
CA PHE A 16 9.91 7.43 5.03
C PHE A 16 9.22 7.12 6.35
N LEU A 17 8.10 6.39 6.27
CA LEU A 17 7.52 5.77 7.44
C LEU A 17 8.62 4.93 8.07
N ASP A 18 9.05 5.41 9.23
CA ASP A 18 9.92 4.76 10.16
C ASP A 18 9.48 3.30 10.31
N PHE A 19 10.40 2.37 10.03
CA PHE A 19 10.27 0.95 10.34
C PHE A 19 10.25 0.78 11.87
N GLY A 20 9.17 1.25 12.49
CA GLY A 20 8.97 1.33 13.93
C GLY A 20 7.91 0.32 14.38
N SER A 21 8.20 -0.96 14.27
CA SER A 21 7.61 -1.99 15.14
C SER A 21 8.52 -3.21 15.18
N GLY A 22 9.25 -3.30 16.29
CA GLY A 22 10.26 -4.31 16.55
C GLY A 22 9.75 -5.74 16.39
N ASN A 23 10.66 -6.55 15.83
CA ASN A 23 10.71 -8.00 15.91
C ASN A 23 10.24 -8.52 17.28
N LEU A 24 9.07 -9.14 17.32
CA LEU A 24 8.67 -10.05 18.38
C LEU A 24 8.30 -11.41 17.77
N GLY A 25 9.34 -12.07 17.24
CA GLY A 25 9.43 -13.53 17.20
C GLY A 25 8.81 -14.26 16.02
N GLN A 26 8.47 -13.59 14.90
CA GLN A 26 7.99 -14.24 13.68
C GLN A 26 8.61 -13.55 12.46
N SER A 27 9.20 -14.30 11.53
CA SER A 27 9.84 -13.80 10.30
C SER A 27 8.82 -13.19 9.33
N ALA A 28 8.34 -11.99 9.64
CA ALA A 28 7.56 -11.21 8.69
C ALA A 28 8.47 -10.77 7.53
N PRO A 29 8.03 -10.92 6.27
CA PRO A 29 8.85 -10.56 5.13
C PRO A 29 9.17 -9.06 5.15
N GLN A 30 10.42 -8.73 4.86
CA GLN A 30 10.89 -7.35 4.76
C GLN A 30 10.75 -6.90 3.30
N ALA A 31 9.65 -6.22 3.00
CA ALA A 31 9.31 -5.77 1.65
C ALA A 31 8.90 -4.30 1.67
N ALA A 32 9.38 -3.54 0.68
CA ALA A 32 9.04 -2.14 0.48
C ALA A 32 7.97 -2.04 -0.62
N PHE A 33 6.88 -1.34 -0.32
CA PHE A 33 5.80 -1.08 -1.25
C PHE A 33 5.66 0.42 -1.52
N SER A 34 5.31 0.77 -2.76
CA SER A 34 4.85 2.12 -3.11
C SER A 34 3.42 2.10 -3.60
N PHE A 35 2.75 3.22 -3.36
CA PHE A 35 1.39 3.47 -3.80
C PHE A 35 1.40 4.62 -4.80
N ASN A 36 0.78 4.39 -5.96
CA ASN A 36 0.57 5.41 -6.98
C ASN A 36 -0.93 5.60 -7.15
N TYR A 37 -1.43 6.77 -6.78
CA TYR A 37 -2.83 7.14 -6.90
C TYR A 37 -3.04 7.98 -8.16
N ASP A 38 -4.00 7.58 -8.99
CA ASP A 38 -4.40 8.27 -10.19
C ASP A 38 -5.90 8.56 -10.14
N SER A 39 -6.24 9.85 -10.25
CA SER A 39 -7.59 10.41 -10.25
C SER A 39 -7.93 11.16 -11.55
N GLU A 40 -7.13 11.01 -12.62
CA GLU A 40 -7.44 11.59 -13.94
C GLU A 40 -8.60 10.85 -14.66
N GLY A 41 -9.12 9.77 -14.06
CA GLY A 41 -10.24 8.95 -14.54
C GLY A 41 -11.02 8.31 -13.38
N PRO A 42 -11.45 7.04 -13.45
CA PRO A 42 -11.89 6.34 -12.25
C PRO A 42 -10.71 6.21 -11.28
N ASP A 43 -10.95 6.50 -10.00
CA ASP A 43 -9.91 6.43 -8.97
C ASP A 43 -9.22 5.06 -8.98
N THR A 44 -7.91 5.07 -9.23
CA THR A 44 -7.09 3.86 -9.20
C THR A 44 -5.91 4.02 -8.27
N LEU A 45 -5.65 2.98 -7.48
CA LEU A 45 -4.50 2.91 -6.60
C LEU A 45 -3.64 1.72 -7.00
N THR A 46 -2.48 2.00 -7.58
CA THR A 46 -1.49 0.97 -7.95
C THR A 46 -0.51 0.76 -6.81
N ILE A 47 -0.42 -0.49 -6.34
CA ILE A 47 0.47 -0.98 -5.30
C ILE A 47 1.62 -1.70 -6.00
N GLU A 48 2.83 -1.18 -5.86
CA GLU A 48 4.04 -1.76 -6.44
C GLU A 48 4.93 -2.34 -5.34
N HIS A 49 5.37 -3.59 -5.52
CA HIS A 49 6.44 -4.14 -4.70
C HIS A 49 7.79 -3.69 -5.23
N ARG A 50 8.46 -2.77 -4.52
CA ARG A 50 9.71 -2.14 -5.00
C ARG A 50 10.93 -3.01 -4.79
N SER A 51 11.04 -3.63 -3.62
CA SER A 51 12.25 -4.33 -3.19
C SER A 51 12.01 -5.12 -1.92
N GLY A 52 12.82 -6.15 -1.68
CA GLY A 52 12.79 -6.95 -0.46
C GLY A 52 12.43 -8.40 -0.72
N ASP A 53 11.94 -9.07 0.31
CA ASP A 53 11.59 -10.48 0.27
C ASP A 53 10.42 -10.74 -0.69
N SER A 54 10.41 -11.92 -1.32
CA SER A 54 9.24 -12.37 -2.07
C SER A 54 8.14 -12.80 -1.11
N ILE A 55 6.89 -12.47 -1.44
CA ILE A 55 5.73 -12.75 -0.59
C ILE A 55 4.65 -13.42 -1.40
N GLN A 56 4.11 -14.53 -0.90
CA GLN A 56 2.98 -15.18 -1.54
C GLN A 56 1.75 -14.27 -1.58
N ALA A 57 1.15 -14.08 -2.76
CA ALA A 57 0.04 -13.15 -2.96
C ALA A 57 -1.20 -13.49 -2.12
N GLY A 58 -1.43 -14.78 -1.83
CA GLY A 58 -2.52 -15.24 -0.95
C GLY A 58 -2.32 -14.90 0.53
N ASN A 59 -1.11 -14.49 0.92
CA ASN A 59 -0.80 -14.05 2.27
C ASN A 59 -0.92 -12.52 2.42
N LEU A 60 -1.20 -11.81 1.33
CA LEU A 60 -1.38 -10.36 1.34
C LEU A 60 -2.85 -10.01 1.16
N TYR A 61 -3.28 -9.02 1.91
CA TYR A 61 -4.60 -8.43 1.79
C TYR A 61 -4.53 -6.94 2.08
N ILE A 62 -5.45 -6.19 1.48
CA ILE A 62 -5.61 -4.77 1.75
C ILE A 62 -6.87 -4.54 2.60
N THR A 63 -6.80 -3.56 3.48
CA THR A 63 -7.96 -3.04 4.20
C THR A 63 -8.19 -1.63 3.72
N VAL A 64 -9.40 -1.35 3.26
CA VAL A 64 -9.81 -0.03 2.79
C VAL A 64 -10.84 0.55 3.76
N SER A 65 -10.64 1.78 4.21
CA SER A 65 -11.59 2.55 5.01
C SER A 65 -11.74 3.96 4.45
N GLY A 66 -12.89 4.61 4.65
CA GLY A 66 -13.15 5.97 4.14
C GLY A 66 -13.54 6.06 2.66
N ALA A 67 -13.44 4.97 1.89
CA ALA A 67 -13.83 4.93 0.48
C ALA A 67 -15.35 4.86 0.28
N SER A 68 -15.87 5.43 -0.82
CA SER A 68 -17.28 5.28 -1.21
C SER A 68 -17.51 3.97 -1.97
N GLY A 69 -18.00 2.93 -1.28
CA GLY A 69 -18.39 1.65 -1.89
C GLY A 69 -17.29 0.59 -1.98
N ALA A 70 -16.09 0.87 -1.46
CA ALA A 70 -14.94 -0.04 -1.46
C ALA A 70 -14.42 -0.40 -0.06
N ASN A 71 -15.08 0.05 1.01
CA ASN A 71 -14.64 -0.26 2.37
C ASN A 71 -14.64 -1.75 2.67
N GLY A 72 -13.69 -2.18 3.51
CA GLY A 72 -13.54 -3.57 3.96
C GLY A 72 -12.20 -4.18 3.60
N GLN A 73 -12.08 -5.48 3.86
CA GLN A 73 -10.90 -6.26 3.52
C GLN A 73 -11.03 -6.85 2.11
N HIS A 74 -9.98 -6.72 1.30
CA HIS A 74 -9.89 -7.34 -0.03
C HIS A 74 -8.58 -8.12 -0.12
N ASP A 75 -8.67 -9.38 -0.55
CA ASP A 75 -7.47 -10.19 -0.78
C ASP A 75 -6.67 -9.59 -1.94
N LEU A 76 -5.35 -9.53 -1.82
CA LEU A 76 -4.53 -8.90 -2.84
C LEU A 76 -4.64 -9.66 -4.18
N SER A 77 -4.74 -10.99 -4.12
CA SER A 77 -4.97 -11.86 -5.29
C SER A 77 -6.30 -11.64 -6.02
N SER A 78 -7.26 -10.93 -5.41
CA SER A 78 -8.54 -10.57 -6.04
C SER A 78 -8.46 -9.27 -6.86
N LEU A 79 -7.33 -8.55 -6.76
CA LEU A 79 -7.14 -7.27 -7.42
C LEU A 79 -6.61 -7.42 -8.85
N SER A 80 -6.81 -6.39 -9.64
CA SER A 80 -6.37 -6.36 -11.03
C SER A 80 -4.84 -6.42 -11.12
N GLY A 81 -4.30 -7.28 -11.99
CA GLY A 81 -2.85 -7.45 -12.15
C GLY A 81 -2.17 -8.27 -11.05
N ALA A 82 -2.91 -8.70 -10.02
CA ALA A 82 -2.35 -9.56 -8.97
C ALA A 82 -2.01 -10.95 -9.53
N PRO A 83 -0.87 -11.53 -9.17
CA PRO A 83 -0.62 -12.93 -9.45
C PRO A 83 -1.56 -13.81 -8.59
N SER A 84 -1.74 -15.06 -9.01
CA SER A 84 -2.62 -16.00 -8.30
C SER A 84 -2.21 -16.17 -6.83
N ALA A 85 -3.14 -16.53 -5.95
CA ALA A 85 -2.88 -16.65 -4.51
C ALA A 85 -1.73 -17.61 -4.14
N GLY A 86 -1.41 -18.59 -5.00
CA GLY A 86 -0.28 -19.52 -4.83
C GLY A 86 1.05 -19.01 -5.39
N SER A 87 1.08 -17.84 -6.01
CA SER A 87 2.26 -17.24 -6.64
C SER A 87 2.90 -16.17 -5.77
N GLU A 88 4.19 -15.94 -5.97
CA GLU A 88 4.94 -14.93 -5.23
C GLU A 88 4.90 -13.57 -5.94
N ILE A 89 4.75 -12.53 -5.13
CA ILE A 89 4.96 -11.14 -5.50
C ILE A 89 6.44 -10.83 -5.24
N THR A 90 7.10 -10.33 -6.28
CA THR A 90 8.55 -10.03 -6.29
C THR A 90 8.78 -8.59 -6.73
N ALA A 91 10.01 -8.09 -6.59
CA ALA A 91 10.32 -6.71 -6.93
C ALA A 91 9.94 -6.39 -8.39
N GLY A 92 9.23 -5.27 -8.60
CA GLY A 92 8.65 -4.85 -9.87
C GLY A 92 7.22 -5.37 -10.14
N SER A 93 6.68 -6.22 -9.28
CA SER A 93 5.28 -6.65 -9.38
C SER A 93 4.35 -5.50 -9.01
N GLN A 94 3.29 -5.30 -9.79
CA GLN A 94 2.32 -4.23 -9.61
C GLN A 94 0.91 -4.78 -9.55
N VAL A 95 0.11 -4.22 -8.67
CA VAL A 95 -1.28 -4.61 -8.43
C VAL A 95 -2.14 -3.37 -8.39
N THR A 96 -3.24 -3.35 -9.11
CA THR A 96 -4.09 -2.15 -9.18
C THR A 96 -5.41 -2.40 -8.47
N PHE A 97 -5.68 -1.56 -7.47
CA PHE A 97 -6.98 -1.41 -6.85
C PHE A 97 -7.78 -0.37 -7.63
N SER A 98 -8.68 -0.87 -8.48
CA SER A 98 -9.58 -0.06 -9.30
C SER A 98 -11.00 -0.57 -9.11
N LYS A 99 -11.62 -0.24 -7.97
CA LYS A 99 -13.07 -0.37 -7.82
C LYS A 99 -13.73 0.89 -8.36
N THR A 100 -14.98 0.80 -8.80
CA THR A 100 -15.81 1.94 -9.18
C THR A 100 -16.22 2.73 -7.93
N SER A 101 -15.24 3.21 -7.18
CA SER A 101 -15.37 3.72 -5.83
C SER A 101 -14.48 4.94 -5.69
N ASP A 102 -15.03 5.97 -5.06
CA ASP A 102 -14.30 7.18 -4.71
C ASP A 102 -13.29 6.86 -3.60
N LEU A 103 -12.01 7.13 -3.87
CA LEU A 103 -10.89 6.93 -2.97
C LEU A 103 -10.36 8.25 -2.39
N SER A 104 -11.02 9.39 -2.66
CA SER A 104 -10.55 10.72 -2.26
C SER A 104 -10.41 10.89 -0.74
N ASP A 105 -11.16 10.12 0.07
CA ASP A 105 -11.05 10.11 1.54
C ASP A 105 -10.58 8.74 2.07
N ALA A 106 -10.01 7.88 1.21
CA ALA A 106 -9.71 6.51 1.55
C ALA A 106 -8.35 6.34 2.25
N THR A 107 -8.31 5.45 3.24
CA THR A 107 -7.10 4.86 3.79
C THR A 107 -7.00 3.43 3.31
N VAL A 108 -5.90 3.07 2.65
CA VAL A 108 -5.61 1.73 2.18
C VAL A 108 -4.39 1.18 2.92
N THR A 109 -4.60 0.12 3.68
CA THR A 109 -3.56 -0.53 4.46
C THR A 109 -3.23 -1.89 3.87
N LEU A 110 -1.98 -2.10 3.45
CA LEU A 110 -1.47 -3.39 3.02
C LEU A 110 -1.01 -4.20 4.23
N ASN A 111 -1.57 -5.40 4.37
CA ASN A 111 -1.31 -6.30 5.48
C ASN A 111 -0.85 -7.66 4.97
N TRP A 112 0.09 -8.25 5.70
CA TRP A 112 0.54 -9.62 5.52
C TRP A 112 -0.01 -10.50 6.62
N LYS A 113 -0.50 -11.68 6.25
CA LYS A 113 -0.95 -12.74 7.14
C LYS A 113 0.07 -13.87 7.18
N SER A 114 0.54 -14.18 8.38
CA SER A 114 1.40 -15.34 8.64
C SER A 114 0.64 -16.63 8.33
N PRO A 115 1.20 -17.54 7.50
CA PRO A 115 0.56 -18.80 7.17
C PRO A 115 0.51 -19.75 8.38
N ASP A 116 1.50 -19.67 9.28
CA ASP A 116 1.67 -20.60 10.39
C ASP A 116 0.95 -20.16 11.67
N SER A 117 0.90 -18.86 11.94
CA SER A 117 0.40 -18.32 13.21
C SER A 117 -0.93 -17.59 13.10
N GLY A 118 -1.42 -17.35 11.87
CA GLY A 118 -2.64 -16.57 11.62
C GLY A 118 -2.55 -15.10 12.02
N LYS A 119 -1.39 -14.64 12.50
CA LYS A 119 -1.13 -13.24 12.85
C LYS A 119 -1.05 -12.38 11.60
N SER A 120 -1.52 -11.14 11.70
CA SER A 120 -1.39 -10.15 10.64
C SER A 120 -0.45 -9.02 11.05
N ILE A 121 0.32 -8.52 10.09
CA ILE A 121 1.24 -7.40 10.25
C ILE A 121 0.97 -6.41 9.11
N GLN A 122 0.85 -5.14 9.46
CA GLN A 122 0.79 -4.07 8.48
C GLN A 122 2.17 -3.87 7.85
N LEU A 123 2.24 -3.98 6.52
CA LEU A 123 3.47 -3.76 5.77
C LEU A 123 3.59 -2.31 5.29
N ALA A 124 2.48 -1.74 4.85
CA ALA A 124 2.45 -0.37 4.35
C ALA A 124 1.03 0.22 4.45
N SER A 125 0.92 1.54 4.46
CA SER A 125 -0.35 2.25 4.44
C SER A 125 -0.27 3.44 3.52
N TRP A 126 -1.40 3.73 2.87
CA TRP A 126 -1.61 4.89 2.04
C TRP A 126 -2.86 5.61 2.53
N GLU A 127 -2.78 6.93 2.61
CA GLU A 127 -3.91 7.81 2.90
C GLU A 127 -4.10 8.72 1.70
N ALA A 128 -5.36 8.92 1.33
CA ALA A 128 -5.74 9.82 0.26
C ALA A 128 -5.30 11.27 0.55
N PRO A 129 -4.99 12.05 -0.51
CA PRO A 129 -4.44 13.40 -0.39
C PRO A 129 -5.44 14.46 0.10
#